data_AF-A0A1H6F535-F1
#
_entry.id   AF-A0A1H6F535-F1
#
_cell.length_a   1.000
_cell.length_b   1.000
_cell.length_c   1.000
_cell.angle_alpha   90.00
_cell.angle_beta   90.00
_cell.angle_gamma   90.00
#
_symmetry.space_group_name_H-M   'P 1'
#
loop_
_entity.id
_entity.type
_entity.pdbx_description
1 polymer ?
#
loop_
_entity_poly.entity_id
_entity_poly.type
_entity_poly.pdbx_seq_one_letter_code
_entity_poly.pdbx_strand_id
1 'polypeptide(L)'
;MLKAITASLLMEQVLAPNWKFKTKLNNDDKVKPGEIKIRGLKEPSSKRVKDILESDLNDLKATILQDDKMLKAMPGNVDPEVINKVLIPKIIKIKYPDLSDNEVEEVRQHVVVDSVIKNGEIKEAGDKRFIRMAGSFVDIDDIHIDLINRINPFQQAFEILSKSVTTKVLKVIQDHIEASRIKMDFEEAKILWPKIHEFIKMYNKYPNLKSNDPLEKRMAECIIYLKEEKRKGAEANG
;
A
#
# COMPACT_ATOMS: atom_id res chain seq x y z
N MET A 1 -13.73 -3.63 0.15
CA MET A 1 -13.12 -3.64 -1.21
C MET A 1 -11.60 -3.62 -1.11
N LEU A 2 -10.97 -2.63 -0.45
CA LEU A 2 -9.52 -2.63 -0.21
C LEU A 2 -9.03 -3.93 0.45
N LYS A 3 -9.68 -4.37 1.53
CA LYS A 3 -9.39 -5.66 2.20
C LYS A 3 -9.45 -6.89 1.28
N ALA A 4 -10.34 -6.90 0.28
CA ALA A 4 -10.46 -8.02 -0.66
C ALA A 4 -9.34 -8.00 -1.72
N ILE A 5 -8.89 -6.80 -2.13
CA ILE A 5 -7.76 -6.65 -3.05
C ILE A 5 -6.44 -6.96 -2.33
N THR A 6 -6.29 -6.52 -1.07
CA THR A 6 -5.14 -6.92 -0.24
C THR A 6 -5.12 -8.43 -0.05
N ALA A 7 -6.28 -9.07 0.19
CA ALA A 7 -6.36 -10.52 0.31
C ALA A 7 -5.98 -11.26 -1.00
N SER A 8 -6.44 -10.79 -2.17
CA SER A 8 -6.01 -11.36 -3.46
C SER A 8 -4.50 -11.19 -3.70
N LEU A 9 -3.94 -10.03 -3.37
CA LEU A 9 -2.51 -9.77 -3.52
C LEU A 9 -1.66 -10.65 -2.60
N LEU A 10 -2.15 -10.87 -1.37
CA LEU A 10 -1.54 -11.79 -0.42
C LEU A 10 -1.65 -13.24 -0.91
N MET A 11 -2.77 -13.65 -1.52
CA MET A 11 -2.92 -14.98 -2.10
C MET A 11 -1.94 -15.25 -3.25
N GLU A 12 -1.71 -14.25 -4.11
CA GLU A 12 -0.70 -14.36 -5.18
C GLU A 12 0.72 -14.49 -4.60
N GLN A 13 1.02 -13.77 -3.51
CA GLN A 13 2.29 -13.91 -2.77
C GLN A 13 2.45 -15.23 -2.01
N VAL A 14 1.36 -15.89 -1.60
CA VAL A 14 1.38 -17.20 -0.93
C VAL A 14 1.69 -18.32 -1.94
N LEU A 15 1.36 -18.13 -3.22
CA LEU A 15 1.68 -19.07 -4.30
C LEU A 15 3.08 -18.87 -4.89
N ALA A 16 3.71 -17.72 -4.65
CA ALA A 16 5.07 -17.44 -5.07
C ALA A 16 6.09 -18.35 -4.34
N PRO A 17 7.24 -18.69 -4.96
CA PRO A 17 8.26 -19.50 -4.31
C PRO A 17 8.71 -18.86 -2.99
N ASN A 18 8.77 -19.65 -1.92
CA ASN A 18 9.21 -19.16 -0.63
C ASN A 18 10.75 -19.17 -0.56
N TRP A 19 11.35 -17.99 -0.67
CA TRP A 19 12.79 -17.82 -0.62
C TRP A 19 13.26 -17.56 0.81
N LYS A 20 14.34 -18.22 1.21
CA LYS A 20 15.06 -17.88 2.44
C LYS A 20 16.17 -16.89 2.12
N PHE A 21 16.03 -15.66 2.63
CA PHE A 21 17.03 -14.62 2.47
C PHE A 21 18.10 -14.71 3.55
N LYS A 22 19.37 -14.64 3.13
CA LYS A 22 20.52 -14.68 4.02
C LYS A 22 21.53 -13.61 3.66
N THR A 23 22.33 -13.19 4.62
CA THR A 23 23.43 -12.28 4.36
C THR A 23 24.51 -13.01 3.56
N LYS A 24 24.98 -12.39 2.48
CA LYS A 24 26.14 -12.87 1.72
C LYS A 24 27.41 -12.39 2.42
N LEU A 25 28.21 -13.31 2.94
CA LEU A 25 29.47 -12.98 3.60
C LEU A 25 30.62 -12.89 2.60
N ASN A 26 30.73 -13.87 1.70
CA ASN A 26 31.82 -13.98 0.72
C ASN A 26 31.31 -14.47 -0.66
N ASN A 27 32.19 -14.47 -1.67
CA ASN A 27 31.84 -14.93 -3.03
C ASN A 27 31.77 -16.46 -3.16
N ASP A 28 32.45 -17.21 -2.30
CA ASP A 28 32.46 -18.70 -2.30
C ASP A 28 31.30 -19.31 -1.49
N ASP A 29 30.36 -18.47 -1.09
CA ASP A 29 29.36 -18.81 -0.10
C ASP A 29 28.25 -19.65 -0.74
N LYS A 30 28.42 -20.99 -0.77
CA LYS A 30 27.52 -21.94 -1.46
C LYS A 30 26.04 -21.67 -1.14
N VAL A 31 25.26 -21.38 -2.17
CA VAL A 31 23.83 -21.13 -2.07
C VAL A 31 23.08 -22.46 -2.12
N LYS A 32 22.19 -22.68 -1.16
CA LYS A 32 21.32 -23.88 -1.18
C LYS A 32 20.09 -23.62 -2.06
N PRO A 33 19.48 -24.68 -2.63
CA PRO A 33 18.19 -24.53 -3.31
C PRO A 33 17.16 -23.86 -2.40
N GLY A 34 16.43 -22.86 -2.92
CA GLY A 34 15.48 -22.05 -2.15
C GLY A 34 16.10 -20.94 -1.29
N GLU A 35 17.43 -20.75 -1.33
CA GLU A 35 18.11 -19.63 -0.66
C GLU A 35 18.54 -18.54 -1.67
N ILE A 36 18.48 -17.29 -1.21
CA ILE A 36 19.04 -16.13 -1.90
C ILE A 36 19.93 -15.40 -0.90
N LYS A 37 21.21 -15.25 -1.25
CA LYS A 37 22.19 -14.53 -0.42
C LYS A 37 22.38 -13.11 -0.93
N ILE A 38 22.20 -12.12 -0.06
CA ILE A 38 22.20 -10.70 -0.41
C ILE A 38 23.32 -9.99 0.33
N ARG A 39 24.14 -9.23 -0.39
CA ARG A 39 25.20 -8.42 0.23
C ARG A 39 24.61 -7.25 1.01
N GLY A 40 25.11 -7.03 2.22
CA GLY A 40 24.69 -5.94 3.09
C GLY A 40 23.34 -6.13 3.80
N LEU A 41 22.67 -7.27 3.60
CA LEU A 41 21.46 -7.62 4.35
C LEU A 41 21.81 -7.84 5.83
N LYS A 42 21.04 -7.27 6.74
CA LYS A 42 21.19 -7.50 8.18
C LYS A 42 20.56 -8.82 8.59
N GLU A 43 21.25 -9.58 9.42
CA GLU A 43 20.67 -10.78 10.03
C GLU A 43 19.76 -10.43 11.21
N PRO A 44 18.68 -11.20 11.44
CA PRO A 44 17.81 -11.02 12.61
C PRO A 44 18.57 -11.20 13.92
N SER A 45 18.70 -10.11 14.67
CA SER A 45 19.50 -10.08 15.90
C SER A 45 18.75 -10.65 17.11
N SER A 46 17.41 -10.54 17.15
CA SER A 46 16.58 -10.98 18.26
C SER A 46 15.56 -12.07 17.89
N LYS A 47 15.08 -12.81 18.90
CA LYS A 47 13.97 -13.77 18.73
C LYS A 47 12.73 -13.06 18.20
N ARG A 48 12.46 -11.84 18.68
CA ARG A 48 11.31 -11.05 18.25
C ARG A 48 11.33 -10.75 16.77
N VAL A 49 12.49 -10.33 16.23
CA VAL A 49 12.65 -10.10 14.78
C VAL A 49 12.41 -11.39 14.00
N LYS A 50 12.98 -12.51 14.44
CA LYS A 50 12.77 -13.82 13.78
C LYS A 50 11.29 -14.21 13.75
N ASP A 51 10.59 -14.06 14.87
CA ASP A 51 9.16 -14.38 14.97
C ASP A 51 8.32 -13.53 14.00
N ILE A 52 8.66 -12.23 13.86
CA ILE A 52 7.99 -11.33 12.90
C ILE A 52 8.23 -11.80 11.46
N LEU A 53 9.48 -12.12 11.10
CA LEU A 53 9.83 -12.53 9.73
C LEU A 53 9.22 -13.88 9.33
N GLU A 54 9.06 -14.80 10.28
CA GLU A 54 8.52 -16.13 10.02
C GLU A 54 6.98 -16.17 10.01
N SER A 55 6.34 -15.44 10.92
CA SER A 55 4.90 -15.59 11.17
C SER A 55 4.05 -14.37 10.79
N ASP A 56 4.62 -13.17 10.85
CA ASP A 56 3.87 -11.91 10.79
C ASP A 56 4.23 -11.08 9.53
N LEU A 57 5.16 -11.55 8.71
CA LEU A 57 5.65 -10.80 7.55
C LEU A 57 4.55 -10.43 6.57
N ASN A 58 3.63 -11.37 6.29
CA ASN A 58 2.50 -11.13 5.39
C ASN A 58 1.51 -10.10 5.94
N ASP A 59 1.22 -10.15 7.24
CA ASP A 59 0.32 -9.18 7.88
C ASP A 59 0.99 -7.80 8.02
N LEU A 60 2.30 -7.75 8.24
CA LEU A 60 3.07 -6.51 8.16
C LEU A 60 3.01 -5.88 6.77
N LYS A 61 3.19 -6.67 5.70
CA LYS A 61 3.01 -6.16 4.32
C LYS A 61 1.60 -5.64 4.09
N ALA A 62 0.58 -6.35 4.59
CA ALA A 62 -0.81 -5.91 4.50
C ALA A 62 -1.02 -4.57 5.21
N THR A 63 -0.45 -4.42 6.40
CA THR A 63 -0.48 -3.17 7.18
C THR A 63 0.17 -2.03 6.41
N ILE A 64 1.35 -2.26 5.80
CA ILE A 64 2.05 -1.26 4.99
C ILE A 64 1.23 -0.86 3.76
N LEU A 65 0.59 -1.83 3.08
CA LEU A 65 -0.26 -1.55 1.92
C LEU A 65 -1.55 -0.80 2.26
N GLN A 66 -2.04 -0.91 3.49
CA GLN A 66 -3.26 -0.26 3.95
C GLN A 66 -3.01 1.12 4.58
N ASP A 67 -1.76 1.51 4.82
CA ASP A 67 -1.44 2.80 5.42
C ASP A 67 -1.77 3.98 4.48
N ASP A 68 -2.45 5.00 5.00
CA ASP A 68 -2.92 6.15 4.23
C ASP A 68 -1.78 6.97 3.61
N LYS A 69 -0.62 7.07 4.29
CA LYS A 69 0.53 7.81 3.75
C LYS A 69 1.21 7.00 2.65
N MET A 70 1.29 5.68 2.81
CA MET A 70 1.76 4.77 1.78
C MET A 70 0.87 4.81 0.53
N LEU A 71 -0.44 4.72 0.68
CA LEU A 71 -1.40 4.80 -0.44
C LEU A 71 -1.27 6.11 -1.24
N LYS A 72 -0.98 7.23 -0.57
CA LYS A 72 -0.73 8.54 -1.20
C LYS A 72 0.65 8.62 -1.88
N ALA A 73 1.63 7.85 -1.42
CA ALA A 73 3.00 7.82 -1.95
C ALA A 73 3.17 6.89 -3.17
N MET A 74 2.36 5.83 -3.24
CA MET A 74 2.41 4.79 -4.28
C MET A 74 2.24 5.23 -5.75
N PRO A 75 1.51 6.32 -6.11
CA PRO A 75 1.35 6.74 -7.51
C PRO A 75 2.62 7.20 -8.24
N GLY A 76 3.81 6.98 -7.68
CA GLY A 76 5.09 7.42 -8.24
C GLY A 76 5.48 8.86 -7.86
N ASN A 77 4.71 9.49 -6.97
CA ASN A 77 4.95 10.87 -6.52
C ASN A 77 6.05 10.97 -5.45
N VAL A 78 6.55 9.83 -4.96
CA VAL A 78 7.53 9.75 -3.87
C VAL A 78 8.68 8.84 -4.29
N ASP A 79 9.91 9.29 -4.02
CA ASP A 79 11.13 8.53 -4.28
C ASP A 79 11.10 7.16 -3.55
N PRO A 80 11.48 6.05 -4.23
CA PRO A 80 11.58 4.73 -3.61
C PRO A 80 12.42 4.71 -2.32
N GLU A 81 13.49 5.50 -2.24
CA GLU A 81 14.31 5.58 -1.03
C GLU A 81 13.53 6.20 0.14
N VAL A 82 12.65 7.17 -0.10
CA VAL A 82 11.79 7.75 0.94
C VAL A 82 10.77 6.73 1.42
N ILE A 83 10.18 5.96 0.50
CA ILE A 83 9.29 4.85 0.86
C ILE A 83 10.04 3.84 1.74
N ASN A 84 11.21 3.38 1.26
CA ASN A 84 11.96 2.31 1.88
C ASN A 84 12.62 2.71 3.19
N LYS A 85 13.18 3.92 3.31
CA LYS A 85 13.97 4.38 4.47
C LYS A 85 13.17 5.24 5.46
N VAL A 86 11.99 5.73 5.09
CA VAL A 86 11.20 6.63 5.96
C VAL A 86 9.81 6.09 6.24
N LEU A 87 9.02 5.75 5.22
CA LEU A 87 7.62 5.36 5.44
C LEU A 87 7.50 3.96 6.04
N ILE A 88 8.17 2.96 5.44
CA ILE A 88 8.13 1.58 5.92
C ILE A 88 8.62 1.48 7.38
N PRO A 89 9.78 2.06 7.78
CA PRO A 89 10.24 2.01 9.18
C PRO A 89 9.25 2.64 10.16
N LYS A 90 8.59 3.74 9.80
CA LYS A 90 7.59 4.39 10.65
C LYS A 90 6.40 3.47 10.90
N ILE A 91 5.93 2.77 9.88
CA ILE A 91 4.80 1.82 10.00
C ILE A 91 5.20 0.62 10.85
N ILE A 92 6.41 0.07 10.64
CA ILE A 92 6.97 -1.00 11.48
C ILE A 92 7.00 -0.58 12.95
N LYS A 93 7.48 0.64 13.25
CA LYS A 93 7.58 1.15 14.62
C LYS A 93 6.23 1.42 15.27
N ILE A 94 5.20 1.76 14.48
CA ILE A 94 3.82 1.89 14.98
C ILE A 94 3.24 0.50 15.31
N LYS A 95 3.46 -0.49 14.44
CA LYS A 95 2.95 -1.86 14.62
C LYS A 95 3.67 -2.60 15.76
N TYR A 96 4.98 -2.41 15.88
CA TYR A 96 5.85 -3.04 16.88
C TYR A 96 6.65 -1.97 17.64
N PRO A 97 6.00 -1.30 18.61
CA PRO A 97 6.64 -0.22 19.38
C PRO A 97 7.75 -0.71 20.31
N ASP A 98 7.82 -2.03 20.54
CA ASP A 98 8.83 -2.72 21.35
C ASP A 98 10.18 -2.88 20.64
N LEU A 99 10.25 -2.71 19.32
CA LEU A 99 11.48 -2.87 18.56
C LEU A 99 12.42 -1.67 18.71
N SER A 100 13.71 -1.97 18.88
CA SER A 100 14.78 -0.97 18.76
C SER A 100 14.96 -0.50 17.31
N ASP A 101 15.62 0.64 17.10
CA ASP A 101 15.85 1.17 15.75
C ASP A 101 16.68 0.21 14.87
N ASN A 102 17.56 -0.60 15.48
CA ASN A 102 18.31 -1.64 14.77
C ASN A 102 17.40 -2.78 14.31
N GLU A 103 16.52 -3.27 15.18
CA GLU A 103 15.56 -4.32 14.86
C GLU A 103 14.53 -3.85 13.82
N VAL A 104 14.11 -2.59 13.89
CA VAL A 104 13.25 -1.98 12.85
C VAL A 104 13.95 -2.00 11.49
N GLU A 105 15.24 -1.64 11.44
CA GLU A 105 16.02 -1.69 10.19
C GLU A 105 16.20 -3.12 9.67
N GLU A 106 16.40 -4.09 10.56
CA GLU A 106 16.43 -5.52 10.19
C GLU A 106 15.10 -5.92 9.55
N VAL A 107 13.97 -5.72 10.23
CA VAL A 107 12.63 -6.06 9.70
C VAL A 107 12.37 -5.34 8.38
N ARG A 108 12.68 -4.05 8.29
CA ARG A 108 12.53 -3.24 7.07
C ARG A 108 13.26 -3.85 5.89
N GLN A 109 14.54 -4.22 6.05
CA GLN A 109 15.32 -4.81 4.96
C GLN A 109 14.68 -6.10 4.46
N HIS A 110 14.32 -7.01 5.37
CA HIS A 110 13.71 -8.29 5.01
C HIS A 110 12.34 -8.12 4.33
N VAL A 111 11.51 -7.18 4.80
CA VAL A 111 10.22 -6.88 4.16
C VAL A 111 10.40 -6.36 2.74
N VAL A 112 11.33 -5.42 2.54
CA VAL A 112 11.57 -4.82 1.22
C VAL A 112 12.15 -5.87 0.27
N VAL A 113 13.15 -6.64 0.73
CA VAL A 113 13.72 -7.76 -0.03
C VAL A 113 12.64 -8.76 -0.44
N ASP A 114 11.87 -9.28 0.52
CA ASP A 114 10.86 -10.30 0.24
C ASP A 114 9.81 -9.78 -0.74
N SER A 115 9.42 -8.51 -0.63
CA SER A 115 8.46 -7.88 -1.55
C SER A 115 9.03 -7.66 -2.95
N VAL A 116 10.26 -7.14 -3.08
CA VAL A 116 10.88 -6.88 -4.38
C VAL A 116 11.20 -8.19 -5.12
N ILE A 117 11.72 -9.20 -4.41
CA ILE A 117 12.11 -10.48 -5.01
C ILE A 117 10.89 -11.30 -5.41
N LYS A 118 9.86 -11.42 -4.56
CA LYS A 118 8.65 -12.20 -4.89
C LYS A 118 7.83 -11.57 -6.02
N ASN A 119 7.88 -10.25 -6.16
CA ASN A 119 7.26 -9.55 -7.27
C ASN A 119 8.14 -9.57 -8.54
N GLY A 120 9.40 -10.00 -8.45
CA GLY A 120 10.31 -10.09 -9.58
C GLY A 120 10.15 -11.38 -10.37
N GLU A 121 10.52 -11.34 -11.65
CA GLU A 121 10.59 -12.55 -12.48
C GLU A 121 11.99 -13.15 -12.37
N ILE A 122 12.09 -14.36 -11.80
CA ILE A 122 13.34 -15.12 -11.75
C ILE A 122 13.44 -16.00 -13.00
N LYS A 123 14.58 -15.93 -13.69
CA LYS A 123 14.90 -16.76 -14.85
C LYS A 123 16.25 -17.43 -14.64
N GLU A 124 16.32 -18.72 -14.93
CA GLU A 124 17.55 -19.50 -14.87
C GLU A 124 18.14 -19.63 -16.28
N ALA A 125 19.45 -19.40 -16.40
CA ALA A 125 20.18 -19.56 -17.65
C ALA A 125 21.53 -20.22 -17.36
N GLY A 126 21.62 -21.53 -17.63
CA GLY A 126 22.77 -22.35 -17.24
C GLY A 126 22.88 -22.45 -15.72
N ASP A 127 24.08 -22.22 -15.19
CA ASP A 127 24.36 -22.26 -13.74
C ASP A 127 24.01 -20.95 -13.01
N LYS A 128 23.49 -19.95 -13.71
CA LYS A 128 23.18 -18.62 -13.16
C LYS A 128 21.68 -18.36 -13.08
N ARG A 129 21.28 -17.63 -12.03
CA ARG A 129 19.90 -17.19 -11.82
C ARG A 129 19.84 -15.67 -11.92
N PHE A 130 18.91 -15.17 -12.71
CA PHE A 130 18.71 -13.75 -12.91
C PHE A 130 17.35 -13.33 -12.41
N ILE A 131 17.25 -12.12 -11.89
CA ILE A 131 15.97 -11.52 -11.51
C ILE A 131 15.71 -10.25 -12.29
N ARG A 132 14.50 -10.12 -12.80
CA ARG A 132 13.99 -8.88 -13.37
C ARG A 132 13.15 -8.14 -12.34
N MET A 133 13.60 -6.97 -11.93
CA MET A 133 12.95 -6.14 -10.91
C MET A 133 12.83 -4.70 -11.42
N ALA A 134 11.61 -4.17 -11.54
CA ALA A 134 11.34 -2.77 -11.93
C ALA A 134 12.19 -2.25 -13.10
N GLY A 135 12.27 -3.02 -14.20
CA GLY A 135 13.04 -2.66 -15.40
C GLY A 135 14.53 -2.97 -15.35
N SER A 136 15.08 -3.42 -14.22
CA SER A 136 16.46 -3.88 -14.07
C SER A 136 16.57 -5.40 -14.22
N PHE A 137 17.65 -5.89 -14.81
CA PHE A 137 17.98 -7.32 -14.92
C PHE A 137 19.31 -7.58 -14.21
N VAL A 138 19.29 -8.39 -13.16
CA VAL A 138 20.39 -8.51 -12.20
C VAL A 138 20.68 -9.97 -11.93
N ASP A 139 21.97 -10.32 -11.78
CA ASP A 139 22.40 -11.63 -11.31
C ASP A 139 22.01 -11.78 -9.82
N ILE A 140 21.18 -12.77 -9.49
CA ILE A 140 20.68 -13.01 -8.13
C ILE A 140 21.85 -13.33 -7.19
N ASP A 141 22.89 -13.99 -7.70
CA ASP A 141 24.01 -14.39 -6.88
C ASP A 141 24.91 -13.18 -6.54
N ASP A 142 24.75 -12.03 -7.19
CA ASP A 142 25.53 -10.81 -6.95
C ASP A 142 24.72 -9.62 -6.40
N ILE A 143 23.49 -9.86 -5.96
CA ILE A 143 22.58 -8.79 -5.54
C ILE A 143 23.01 -8.08 -4.25
N HIS A 144 22.87 -6.75 -4.23
CA HIS A 144 23.17 -5.88 -3.09
C HIS A 144 21.92 -5.22 -2.53
N ILE A 145 21.86 -5.03 -1.21
CA ILE A 145 20.73 -4.38 -0.54
C ILE A 145 20.45 -2.96 -1.04
N ASP A 146 21.48 -2.22 -1.44
CA ASP A 146 21.34 -0.86 -1.96
C ASP A 146 20.59 -0.79 -3.30
N LEU A 147 20.75 -1.81 -4.14
CA LEU A 147 19.99 -1.90 -5.38
C LEU A 147 18.50 -2.12 -5.08
N ILE A 148 18.21 -2.98 -4.10
CA ILE A 148 16.85 -3.27 -3.65
C ILE A 148 16.21 -2.02 -3.03
N ASN A 149 16.97 -1.22 -2.27
CA ASN A 149 16.48 0.01 -1.65
C ASN A 149 16.06 1.09 -2.66
N ARG A 150 16.46 0.99 -3.93
CA ARG A 150 16.06 1.90 -5.02
C ARG A 150 14.81 1.46 -5.75
N ILE A 151 14.23 0.32 -5.38
CA ILE A 151 13.04 -0.25 -6.02
C ILE A 151 11.86 -0.05 -5.07
N ASN A 152 10.72 0.39 -5.61
CA ASN A 152 9.48 0.44 -4.83
C ASN A 152 8.92 -0.99 -4.67
N PRO A 153 8.90 -1.56 -3.44
CA PRO A 153 8.45 -2.92 -3.20
C PRO A 153 6.96 -3.16 -3.52
N PHE A 154 6.14 -2.10 -3.60
CA PHE A 154 4.69 -2.18 -3.74
C PHE A 154 4.17 -1.61 -5.06
N GLN A 155 5.04 -1.41 -6.06
CA GLN A 155 4.65 -0.87 -7.35
C GLN A 155 3.58 -1.74 -8.05
N GLN A 156 3.75 -3.07 -8.08
CA GLN A 156 2.75 -3.97 -8.66
C GLN A 156 1.44 -3.99 -7.89
N ALA A 157 1.51 -3.93 -6.55
CA ALA A 157 0.32 -3.81 -5.71
C ALA A 157 -0.50 -2.58 -6.10
N PHE A 158 0.18 -1.45 -6.32
CA PHE A 158 -0.45 -0.23 -6.82
C PHE A 158 -0.99 -0.38 -8.24
N GLU A 159 -0.28 -1.04 -9.16
CA GLU A 159 -0.80 -1.27 -10.51
C GLU A 159 -2.10 -2.10 -10.50
N ILE A 160 -2.16 -3.13 -9.66
CA ILE A 160 -3.36 -3.95 -9.50
C ILE A 160 -4.48 -3.14 -8.82
N LEU A 161 -4.15 -2.38 -7.77
CA LEU A 161 -5.10 -1.48 -7.12
C LEU A 161 -5.63 -0.43 -8.08
N SER A 162 -4.78 0.26 -8.84
CA SER A 162 -5.17 1.30 -9.80
C SER A 162 -5.96 0.75 -10.99
N LYS A 163 -5.65 -0.47 -11.46
CA LYS A 163 -6.44 -1.17 -12.49
C LYS A 163 -7.80 -1.63 -11.97
N SER A 164 -7.92 -1.95 -10.67
CA SER A 164 -9.19 -2.32 -10.02
C SER A 164 -9.97 -1.11 -9.48
N VAL A 165 -9.34 0.06 -9.40
CA VAL A 165 -9.96 1.34 -9.07
C VAL A 165 -10.77 1.82 -10.28
N THR A 166 -12.05 1.49 -10.25
CA THR A 166 -13.03 1.99 -11.22
C THR A 166 -13.30 3.48 -11.00
N THR A 167 -13.85 4.18 -11.98
CA THR A 167 -14.36 5.57 -11.83
C THR A 167 -15.25 5.72 -10.60
N LYS A 168 -15.98 4.67 -10.22
CA LYS A 168 -16.78 4.60 -9.00
C LYS A 168 -15.95 4.66 -7.72
N VAL A 169 -14.79 3.99 -7.67
CA VAL A 169 -13.88 4.02 -6.50
C VAL A 169 -13.17 5.36 -6.40
N LEU A 170 -12.68 5.92 -7.52
CA LEU A 170 -12.12 7.28 -7.55
C LEU A 170 -13.14 8.30 -7.06
N LYS A 171 -14.39 8.17 -7.49
CA LYS A 171 -15.47 9.05 -7.06
C LYS A 171 -15.72 8.96 -5.55
N VAL A 172 -15.68 7.76 -4.97
CA VAL A 172 -15.81 7.57 -3.52
C VAL A 172 -14.65 8.18 -2.75
N ILE A 173 -13.41 8.04 -3.23
CA ILE A 173 -12.23 8.67 -2.61
C ILE A 173 -12.34 10.20 -2.68
N GLN A 174 -12.72 10.73 -3.84
CA GLN A 174 -12.92 12.17 -4.03
C GLN A 174 -14.02 12.70 -3.09
N ASP A 175 -15.17 12.03 -3.04
CA ASP A 175 -16.29 12.40 -2.18
C ASP A 175 -15.86 12.41 -0.69
N HIS A 176 -15.02 11.46 -0.25
CA HIS A 176 -14.54 11.40 1.14
C HIS A 176 -13.55 12.54 1.47
N ILE A 177 -12.63 12.86 0.55
CA ILE A 177 -11.71 14.01 0.71
C ILE A 177 -12.51 15.32 0.76
N GLU A 178 -13.52 15.47 -0.09
CA GLU A 178 -14.39 16.65 -0.11
C GLU A 178 -15.24 16.73 1.17
N ALA A 179 -15.81 15.62 1.64
CA ALA A 179 -16.54 15.54 2.91
C ALA A 179 -15.72 16.06 4.10
N SER A 180 -14.43 15.69 4.18
CA SER A 180 -13.55 16.15 5.26
C SER A 180 -13.33 17.67 5.30
N ARG A 181 -13.58 18.36 4.18
CA ARG A 181 -13.43 19.82 4.05
C ARG A 181 -14.76 20.57 4.23
N ILE A 182 -15.89 19.88 4.14
CA ILE A 182 -17.22 20.48 4.24
C ILE A 182 -17.54 20.72 5.70
N LYS A 183 -17.81 21.98 6.04
CA LYS A 183 -18.44 22.37 7.30
C LYS A 183 -19.93 22.52 7.07
N MET A 184 -20.69 21.53 7.49
CA MET A 184 -22.15 21.46 7.38
C MET A 184 -22.69 20.71 8.59
N ASP A 185 -23.86 21.12 9.08
CA ASP A 185 -24.57 20.43 10.15
C ASP A 185 -25.84 19.73 9.61
N PHE A 186 -26.47 18.94 10.48
CA PHE A 186 -27.65 18.16 10.10
C PHE A 186 -28.88 19.04 9.82
N GLU A 187 -29.04 20.15 10.52
CA GLU A 187 -30.19 21.06 10.35
C GLU A 187 -30.12 21.77 8.99
N GLU A 188 -28.93 22.21 8.58
CA GLU A 188 -28.67 22.74 7.24
C GLU A 188 -28.97 21.69 6.16
N ALA A 189 -28.49 20.46 6.34
CA ALA A 189 -28.72 19.38 5.39
C ALA A 189 -30.23 19.05 5.26
N LYS A 190 -30.99 19.10 6.34
CA LYS A 190 -32.45 18.89 6.36
C LYS A 190 -33.20 19.94 5.54
N ILE A 191 -32.74 21.19 5.56
CA ILE A 191 -33.31 22.28 4.76
C ILE A 191 -32.95 22.14 3.27
N LEU A 192 -31.73 21.70 2.98
CA LEU A 192 -31.24 21.53 1.61
C LEU A 192 -31.81 20.29 0.92
N TRP A 193 -32.17 19.25 1.67
CA TRP A 193 -32.64 17.97 1.11
C TRP A 193 -33.89 18.08 0.22
N PRO A 194 -34.97 18.79 0.60
CA PRO A 194 -36.10 19.04 -0.30
C PRO A 194 -35.70 19.77 -1.59
N LYS A 195 -34.79 20.77 -1.48
CA LYS A 195 -34.30 21.54 -2.63
C LYS A 195 -33.47 20.70 -3.59
N ILE A 196 -32.70 19.74 -3.07
CA ILE A 196 -31.98 18.75 -3.89
C ILE A 196 -32.97 17.91 -4.71
N HIS A 197 -34.06 17.43 -4.10
CA HIS A 197 -35.08 16.66 -4.82
C HIS A 197 -35.76 17.48 -5.91
N GLU A 198 -36.07 18.74 -5.63
CA GLU A 198 -36.61 19.66 -6.62
C GLU A 198 -35.63 19.91 -7.77
N PHE A 199 -34.36 20.11 -7.46
CA PHE A 199 -33.30 20.29 -8.45
C PHE A 199 -33.18 19.07 -9.38
N ILE A 200 -33.18 17.85 -8.81
CA ILE A 200 -33.12 16.61 -9.60
C ILE A 200 -34.36 16.47 -10.47
N LYS A 201 -35.56 16.80 -9.97
CA LYS A 201 -36.80 16.78 -10.77
C LYS A 201 -36.78 17.78 -11.92
N MET A 202 -36.27 18.99 -11.69
CA MET A 202 -36.25 20.06 -12.70
C MET A 202 -35.18 19.84 -13.78
N TYR A 203 -33.98 19.44 -13.38
CA TYR A 203 -32.83 19.39 -14.29
C TYR A 203 -32.44 17.96 -14.71
N ASN A 204 -33.12 16.95 -14.17
CA ASN A 204 -32.85 15.53 -14.39
C ASN A 204 -31.37 15.14 -14.19
N LYS A 205 -30.67 15.87 -13.29
CA LYS A 205 -29.26 15.67 -12.97
C LYS A 205 -29.02 15.95 -11.49
N TYR A 206 -27.97 15.34 -10.95
CA TYR A 206 -27.52 15.65 -9.59
C TYR A 206 -26.78 17.00 -9.56
N PRO A 207 -26.90 17.76 -8.46
CA PRO A 207 -26.10 18.96 -8.23
C PRO A 207 -24.60 18.68 -8.37
N ASN A 208 -23.88 19.59 -9.05
CA ASN A 208 -22.45 19.45 -9.30
C ASN A 208 -21.61 20.41 -8.44
N LEU A 209 -20.60 19.86 -7.76
CA LEU A 209 -19.62 20.63 -6.97
C LEU A 209 -18.78 21.62 -7.80
N LYS A 210 -18.60 21.35 -9.09
CA LYS A 210 -17.87 22.22 -10.02
C LYS A 210 -18.78 23.24 -10.69
N SER A 211 -20.05 23.34 -10.27
CA SER A 211 -20.95 24.36 -10.79
C SER A 211 -20.50 25.76 -10.37
N ASN A 212 -20.75 26.73 -11.24
CA ASN A 212 -20.54 28.14 -10.94
C ASN A 212 -21.68 28.70 -10.07
N ASP A 213 -22.81 27.99 -9.97
CA ASP A 213 -23.90 28.35 -9.07
C ASP A 213 -23.56 27.96 -7.62
N PRO A 214 -23.47 28.94 -6.69
CA PRO A 214 -23.22 28.67 -5.28
C PRO A 214 -24.26 27.74 -4.64
N LEU A 215 -25.53 27.81 -5.08
CA LEU A 215 -26.60 26.99 -4.53
C LEU A 215 -26.48 25.53 -5.00
N GLU A 216 -26.24 25.31 -6.30
CA GLU A 216 -25.95 23.97 -6.85
C GLU A 216 -24.73 23.35 -6.17
N LYS A 217 -23.67 24.13 -5.96
CA LYS A 217 -22.46 23.67 -5.26
C LYS A 217 -22.78 23.27 -3.82
N ARG A 218 -23.52 24.09 -3.07
CA ARG A 218 -23.88 23.79 -1.67
C ARG A 218 -24.79 22.56 -1.55
N MET A 219 -25.71 22.37 -2.51
CA MET A 219 -26.52 21.16 -2.61
C MET A 219 -25.67 19.92 -2.91
N ALA A 220 -24.63 20.04 -3.74
CA ALA A 220 -23.70 18.95 -4.01
C ALA A 220 -22.86 18.59 -2.77
N GLU A 221 -22.40 19.59 -2.01
CA GLU A 221 -21.73 19.41 -0.71
C GLU A 221 -22.64 18.67 0.29
N CYS A 222 -23.92 19.04 0.34
CA CYS A 222 -24.92 18.39 1.21
C CYS A 222 -25.09 16.89 0.89
N ILE A 223 -25.11 16.52 -0.39
CA ILE A 223 -25.21 15.10 -0.79
C ILE A 223 -23.99 14.31 -0.30
N ILE A 224 -22.79 14.90 -0.38
CA ILE A 224 -21.55 14.27 0.05
C ILE A 224 -21.52 14.11 1.57
N TYR A 225 -21.91 15.15 2.30
CA TYR A 225 -22.04 15.12 3.77
C TYR A 225 -22.99 14.01 4.22
N LEU A 226 -24.20 13.94 3.66
CA LEU A 226 -25.21 12.93 4.03
C LEU A 226 -24.76 11.49 3.73
N LYS A 227 -24.01 11.27 2.64
CA LYS A 227 -23.43 9.97 2.31
C LYS A 227 -22.39 9.53 3.34
N GLU A 228 -21.55 10.46 3.79
CA GLU A 228 -20.51 10.19 4.78
C GLU A 228 -21.11 9.91 6.16
N GLU A 229 -22.10 10.68 6.60
CA GLU A 229 -22.82 10.43 7.86
C GLU A 229 -23.53 9.06 7.86
N LYS A 230 -24.12 8.66 6.73
CA LYS A 230 -24.70 7.32 6.58
C LYS A 230 -23.63 6.21 6.68
N ARG A 231 -22.41 6.45 6.17
CA ARG A 231 -21.30 5.49 6.26
C ARG A 231 -20.83 5.33 7.70
N LYS A 232 -20.59 6.42 8.42
CA LYS A 232 -20.23 6.39 9.85
C LYS A 232 -21.28 5.66 10.70
N GLY A 233 -22.56 5.91 10.43
CA GLY A 233 -23.65 5.22 11.13
C GLY A 233 -23.74 3.72 10.81
N ALA A 234 -23.27 3.27 9.65
CA ALA A 234 -23.20 1.84 9.31
C ALA A 234 -22.00 1.14 9.98
N GLU A 235 -20.87 1.85 10.14
CA GLU A 235 -19.66 1.34 10.82
C GLU A 235 -19.82 1.28 12.35
N ALA A 236 -20.69 2.10 12.94
CA ALA A 236 -20.97 2.07 14.38
C ALA A 236 -21.98 0.97 14.80
N ASN A 237 -22.73 0.41 13.85
CA ASN A 237 -23.81 -0.55 14.08
C ASN A 237 -23.48 -1.97 13.59
N GLY A 238 -22.26 -2.24 13.13
CA GLY A 238 -21.78 -3.55 12.65
C GLY A 238 -20.47 -3.93 13.28
#